data_AF-A0A0Q8RPW2-F1
#
_entry.id   AF-A0A0Q8RPW2-F1
#
_cell.length_a   1.000
_cell.length_b   1.000
_cell.length_c   1.000
_cell.angle_alpha   90.00
_cell.angle_beta   90.00
_cell.angle_gamma   90.00
#
_symmetry.space_group_name_H-M   'P 1'
#
loop_
_entity.id
_entity.type
_entity.pdbx_description
1 polymer ?
#
loop_
_entity_poly.entity_id
_entity_poly.type
_entity_poly.pdbx_seq_one_letter_code
_entity_poly.pdbx_strand_id
1 'polypeptide(L)'
;MICLGMAGLVLAIATACGSTRSTAEDVASRPAPRTSASYVLAQGEIVTLAPSVTLKLERVNDSRCKKGAVCVWAGYISYSFVLADQQGSTSFVLAEDMPGAGKTVTRNGLTFTLLGMEPAEAPSLKAPAPDYRVSLRVTISQPT
;
A
#
# COMPACT_ATOMS: atom_id res chain seq x y z
N MET A 1 -90.02 -20.71 16.14
CA MET A 1 -89.86 -19.24 16.17
C MET A 1 -88.37 -18.96 16.31
N ILE A 2 -87.84 -18.03 15.51
CA ILE A 2 -86.45 -17.50 15.49
C ILE A 2 -85.47 -18.37 14.67
N CYS A 3 -85.31 -18.08 13.37
CA CYS A 3 -84.35 -17.15 12.71
C CYS A 3 -82.98 -17.82 12.47
N LEU A 4 -82.64 -18.18 11.22
CA LEU A 4 -81.99 -17.34 10.20
C LEU A 4 -80.48 -17.11 10.47
N GLY A 5 -79.62 -17.72 9.64
CA GLY A 5 -78.18 -17.42 9.53
C GLY A 5 -77.51 -18.44 8.59
N MET A 6 -77.15 -18.05 7.37
CA MET A 6 -75.78 -17.61 6.98
C MET A 6 -74.75 -18.75 7.15
N ALA A 7 -73.91 -19.11 6.18
CA ALA A 7 -73.43 -18.42 5.01
C ALA A 7 -72.79 -19.44 4.05
N GLY A 8 -72.69 -19.06 2.77
CA GLY A 8 -72.08 -19.86 1.72
C GLY A 8 -70.58 -20.08 1.90
N LEU A 9 -70.13 -21.27 1.50
CA LEU A 9 -68.72 -21.60 1.39
C LEU A 9 -68.34 -21.55 -0.11
N VAL A 10 -67.70 -20.46 -0.51
CA VAL A 10 -67.16 -20.28 -1.87
C VAL A 10 -65.83 -21.04 -1.96
N LEU A 11 -65.76 -22.01 -2.88
CA LEU A 11 -64.56 -22.79 -3.16
C LEU A 11 -63.61 -21.97 -4.06
N ALA A 12 -62.56 -21.41 -3.47
CA ALA A 12 -61.51 -20.70 -4.21
C ALA A 12 -60.43 -21.69 -4.69
N ILE A 13 -60.35 -21.89 -6.00
CA ILE A 13 -59.31 -22.69 -6.66
C ILE A 13 -58.10 -21.77 -6.88
N ALA A 14 -57.03 -21.97 -6.11
CA ALA A 14 -55.77 -21.25 -6.31
C ALA A 14 -54.92 -22.00 -7.35
N THR A 15 -54.83 -21.46 -8.56
CA THR A 15 -53.90 -21.87 -9.61
C THR A 15 -52.48 -21.45 -9.24
N ALA A 16 -51.63 -22.44 -8.96
CA ALA A 16 -50.20 -22.26 -8.83
C ALA A 16 -49.57 -22.10 -10.23
N CYS A 17 -48.94 -20.95 -10.47
CA CYS A 17 -47.99 -20.78 -11.58
C CYS A 17 -46.62 -20.45 -11.02
N GLY A 18 -45.76 -21.47 -11.07
CA GLY A 18 -44.36 -21.46 -11.49
C GLY A 18 -43.52 -20.20 -11.29
N SER A 19 -42.59 -20.35 -10.35
CA SER A 19 -41.27 -19.74 -10.22
C SER A 19 -40.62 -19.17 -11.49
N THR A 20 -40.32 -17.88 -11.46
CA THR A 20 -39.01 -17.34 -11.84
C THR A 20 -38.61 -16.26 -10.84
N ARG A 21 -38.23 -16.67 -9.61
CA ARG A 21 -37.35 -15.81 -8.83
C ARG A 21 -36.01 -15.83 -9.54
N SER A 22 -35.75 -14.81 -10.33
CA SER A 22 -34.38 -14.40 -10.62
C SER A 22 -33.72 -14.19 -9.27
N THR A 23 -32.95 -15.17 -8.80
CA THR A 23 -31.80 -14.87 -7.97
C THR A 23 -30.91 -14.04 -8.86
N ALA A 24 -31.17 -12.73 -8.87
CA ALA A 24 -30.13 -11.75 -9.13
C ALA A 24 -29.06 -12.14 -8.12
N GLU A 25 -28.06 -12.82 -8.66
CA GLU A 25 -26.86 -13.20 -7.97
C GLU A 25 -26.38 -11.94 -7.28
N ASP A 26 -26.43 -11.97 -5.95
CA ASP A 26 -25.64 -11.11 -5.09
C ASP A 26 -24.18 -11.48 -5.40
N VAL A 27 -23.68 -11.00 -6.54
CA VAL A 27 -22.27 -10.84 -6.78
C VAL A 27 -21.90 -9.67 -5.88
N ALA A 28 -21.81 -9.98 -4.59
CA ALA A 28 -21.20 -9.15 -3.59
C ALA A 28 -19.89 -8.68 -4.21
N SER A 29 -19.84 -7.38 -4.49
CA SER A 29 -18.73 -6.72 -5.17
C SER A 29 -17.45 -6.98 -4.39
N ARG A 30 -16.70 -8.03 -4.76
CA ARG A 30 -15.40 -8.31 -4.17
C ARG A 30 -14.51 -7.13 -4.52
N PRO A 31 -13.95 -6.39 -3.53
CA PRO A 31 -13.05 -5.31 -3.83
C PRO A 31 -11.94 -5.80 -4.74
N ALA A 32 -11.66 -5.05 -5.81
CA ALA A 32 -10.58 -5.36 -6.72
C ALA A 32 -9.27 -5.58 -5.93
N PRO A 33 -8.42 -6.54 -6.35
CA PRO A 33 -7.15 -6.76 -5.68
C PRO A 33 -6.34 -5.46 -5.61
N ARG A 34 -5.86 -5.10 -4.41
CA ARG A 34 -4.96 -3.95 -4.27
C ARG A 34 -3.62 -4.30 -4.90
N THR A 35 -3.25 -3.58 -5.94
CA THR A 35 -1.96 -3.75 -6.64
C THR A 35 -0.89 -2.79 -6.12
N SER A 36 -1.24 -1.88 -5.21
CA SER A 36 -0.27 -0.97 -4.58
C SER A 36 -0.63 -0.64 -3.13
N ALA A 37 0.40 -0.28 -2.35
CA ALA A 37 0.30 0.19 -0.98
C ALA A 37 1.40 1.22 -0.68
N SER A 38 1.17 2.10 0.29
CA SER A 38 2.18 3.05 0.77
C SER A 38 2.65 2.68 2.17
N TYR A 39 3.94 2.89 2.44
CA TYR A 39 4.60 2.58 3.70
C TYR A 39 5.43 3.76 4.16
N VAL A 40 5.56 3.92 5.46
CA VAL A 40 6.47 4.88 6.10
C VAL A 40 7.37 4.08 7.03
N LEU A 41 8.69 4.21 6.88
CA LEU A 41 9.65 3.47 7.69
C LEU A 41 10.64 4.42 8.38
N ALA A 42 10.96 4.10 9.63
CA ALA A 42 12.15 4.57 10.32
C ALA A 42 13.37 3.69 9.98
N GLN A 43 14.59 4.21 10.22
CA GLN A 43 15.79 3.40 10.02
C GLN A 43 15.80 2.17 10.94
N GLY A 44 16.05 1.00 10.36
CA GLY A 44 16.01 -0.29 11.03
C GLY A 44 14.63 -0.96 11.02
N GLU A 45 13.57 -0.24 10.70
CA GLU A 45 12.20 -0.78 10.65
C GLU A 45 12.02 -1.76 9.50
N ILE A 46 11.16 -2.75 9.71
CA ILE A 46 10.81 -3.81 8.76
C ILE A 46 9.30 -3.81 8.57
N VAL A 47 8.86 -3.86 7.32
CA VAL A 47 7.45 -4.05 6.95
C VAL A 47 7.27 -5.33 6.16
N THR A 48 6.16 -6.03 6.40
CA THR A 48 5.76 -7.19 5.61
C THR A 48 4.93 -6.72 4.42
N LEU A 49 5.40 -7.01 3.20
CA LEU A 49 4.73 -6.64 1.95
C LEU A 49 3.75 -7.73 1.49
N ALA A 50 4.13 -8.98 1.69
CA ALA A 50 3.36 -10.19 1.36
C ALA A 50 3.84 -11.34 2.25
N PRO A 51 3.18 -12.53 2.25
CA PRO A 51 3.67 -13.68 2.99
C PRO A 51 5.14 -13.98 2.63
N SER A 52 6.01 -13.97 3.65
CA SER A 52 7.46 -14.15 3.51
C SER A 52 8.22 -13.09 2.72
N VAL A 53 7.59 -11.97 2.34
CA VAL A 53 8.26 -10.85 1.67
C VAL A 53 8.33 -9.68 2.64
N THR A 54 9.55 -9.27 2.99
CA THR A 54 9.80 -8.16 3.92
C THR A 54 10.68 -7.11 3.29
N LEU A 55 10.44 -5.86 3.66
CA LEU A 55 11.26 -4.72 3.29
C LEU A 55 11.79 -4.05 4.55
N LYS A 56 13.10 -3.87 4.63
CA LYS A 56 13.77 -3.15 5.70
C LYS A 56 14.36 -1.85 5.18
N LEU A 57 14.14 -0.73 5.87
CA LEU A 57 14.95 0.47 5.69
C LEU A 57 16.25 0.29 6.47
N GLU A 58 17.32 -0.09 5.79
CA GLU A 58 18.57 -0.43 6.46
C GLU A 58 19.37 0.81 6.88
N ARG A 59 19.45 1.82 6.00
CA ARG A 59 20.25 3.02 6.24
C ARG A 59 19.65 4.25 5.57
N VAL A 60 19.66 5.36 6.29
CA VAL A 60 19.52 6.71 5.73
C VAL A 60 20.89 7.36 5.72
N ASN A 61 21.35 7.82 4.55
CA ASN A 61 22.60 8.55 4.40
C ASN A 61 22.29 9.97 3.94
N ASP A 62 22.35 10.94 4.86
CA ASP A 62 22.10 12.35 4.60
C ASP A 62 23.42 13.13 4.51
N SER A 63 23.84 13.40 3.28
CA SER A 63 25.02 14.23 2.98
C SER A 63 24.64 15.63 2.50
N ARG A 64 23.35 16.01 2.60
CA ARG A 64 22.89 17.33 2.18
C ARG A 64 23.60 18.42 2.96
N CYS A 65 23.88 19.53 2.30
CA CYS A 65 24.49 20.68 2.93
C CYS A 65 23.61 21.17 4.09
N LYS A 66 24.13 21.01 5.31
CA LYS A 66 23.41 21.37 6.54
C LYS A 66 23.21 22.88 6.61
N LYS A 67 22.09 23.32 7.21
CA LYS A 67 21.84 24.76 7.41
C LYS A 67 22.94 25.36 8.29
N GLY A 68 23.55 26.44 7.82
CA GLY A 68 24.66 27.12 8.48
C GLY A 68 26.05 26.53 8.21
N ALA A 69 26.16 25.51 7.35
CA ALA A 69 27.44 25.03 6.84
C ALA A 69 27.88 25.81 5.59
N VAL A 70 29.19 25.83 5.34
CA VAL A 70 29.76 26.25 4.05
C VAL A 70 30.10 24.98 3.29
N CYS A 71 29.38 24.72 2.19
CA CYS A 71 29.56 23.52 1.38
C CYS A 71 30.10 23.88 0.00
N VAL A 72 31.03 23.06 -0.50
CA VAL A 72 31.54 23.17 -1.88
C VAL A 72 30.51 22.60 -2.89
N TRP A 73 29.71 21.62 -2.47
CA TRP A 73 28.62 21.01 -3.24
C TRP A 73 27.36 20.79 -2.38
N ALA A 74 26.19 20.71 -3.01
CA ALA A 74 24.91 20.59 -2.30
C ALA A 74 24.72 19.25 -1.55
N GLY A 75 25.38 18.18 -2.01
CA GLY A 75 25.19 16.83 -1.48
C GLY A 75 23.80 16.25 -1.81
N TYR A 76 23.50 15.07 -1.30
CA TYR A 76 22.23 14.39 -1.50
C TYR A 76 21.87 13.52 -0.29
N ILE A 77 20.62 13.07 -0.26
CA ILE A 77 20.18 12.04 0.67
C ILE A 77 19.75 10.79 -0.09
N SER A 78 20.11 9.64 0.47
CA SER A 78 19.84 8.33 -0.12
C SER A 78 19.37 7.33 0.93
N TYR A 79 18.54 6.37 0.52
CA TYR A 79 17.94 5.37 1.40
C TYR A 79 18.29 3.97 0.89
N SER A 80 19.00 3.21 1.72
CA SER A 80 19.33 1.81 1.43
C SER A 80 18.27 0.89 1.99
N PHE A 81 17.70 0.04 1.14
CA PHE A 81 16.70 -0.93 1.51
C PHE A 81 17.21 -2.35 1.30
N VAL A 82 16.74 -3.27 2.15
CA VAL A 82 16.91 -4.71 1.97
C VAL A 82 15.53 -5.32 1.75
N LEU A 83 15.33 -5.95 0.60
CA LEU A 83 14.17 -6.77 0.28
C LEU A 83 14.55 -8.22 0.53
N ALA A 84 13.80 -8.91 1.38
CA ALA A 84 13.98 -10.34 1.64
C ALA A 84 12.73 -11.11 1.27
N ASP A 85 12.91 -12.23 0.58
CA ASP A 85 11.88 -13.18 0.19
C ASP A 85 12.40 -14.63 0.28
N GLN A 86 11.66 -15.58 -0.30
CA GLN A 86 12.01 -16.99 -0.31
C GLN A 86 13.26 -17.29 -1.17
N GLN A 87 13.62 -16.38 -2.08
CA GLN A 87 14.77 -16.50 -2.98
C GLN A 87 16.05 -15.94 -2.35
N GLY A 88 15.93 -15.11 -1.31
CA GLY A 88 17.05 -14.57 -0.54
C GLY A 88 16.85 -13.10 -0.20
N SER A 89 17.96 -12.37 -0.04
CA SER A 89 17.93 -10.92 0.23
C SER A 89 18.65 -10.15 -0.86
N THR A 90 18.04 -9.06 -1.32
CA THR A 90 18.62 -8.12 -2.28
C THR A 90 18.59 -6.70 -1.73
N SER A 91 19.63 -5.93 -2.03
CA SER A 91 19.74 -4.53 -1.60
C SER A 91 19.53 -3.58 -2.77
N PHE A 92 18.93 -2.43 -2.50
CA PHE A 92 18.80 -1.35 -3.48
C PHE A 92 18.80 0.02 -2.81
N VAL A 93 19.05 1.06 -3.60
CA VAL A 93 19.07 2.45 -3.14
C VAL A 93 18.00 3.24 -3.88
N LEU A 94 17.24 4.04 -3.12
CA LEU A 94 16.39 5.09 -3.66
C LEU A 94 16.95 6.46 -3.27
N ALA A 95 16.84 7.43 -4.17
CA ALA A 95 17.25 8.82 -3.93
C ALA A 95 16.58 9.75 -4.96
N GLU A 96 16.43 11.02 -4.61
CA GLU A 96 15.85 12.03 -5.51
C GLU A 96 16.86 12.51 -6.57
N ASP A 97 18.05 12.93 -6.14
CA ASP A 97 19.03 13.66 -6.97
C ASP A 97 20.46 13.06 -6.89
N MET A 98 20.59 11.79 -6.52
CA MET A 98 21.89 11.11 -6.41
C MET A 98 22.30 10.48 -7.75
N PRO A 99 23.52 10.77 -8.27
CA PRO A 99 24.02 10.09 -9.46
C PRO A 99 24.05 8.56 -9.30
N GLY A 100 23.47 7.84 -10.25
CA GLY A 100 23.42 6.37 -10.25
C GLY A 100 22.30 5.76 -9.38
N ALA A 101 21.48 6.58 -8.71
CA ALA A 101 20.26 6.15 -8.04
C ALA A 101 19.05 6.95 -8.56
N GLY A 102 17.85 6.43 -8.35
CA GLY A 102 16.62 7.09 -8.77
C GLY A 102 15.51 6.95 -7.74
N LYS A 103 14.41 7.66 -7.98
CA LYS A 103 13.21 7.63 -7.11
C LYS A 103 12.45 6.31 -7.22
N THR A 104 12.69 5.54 -8.28
CA THR A 104 11.99 4.29 -8.55
C THR A 104 12.96 3.17 -8.87
N VAL A 105 12.68 1.98 -8.35
CA VAL A 105 13.40 0.76 -8.71
C VAL A 105 12.44 -0.44 -8.72
N THR A 106 12.69 -1.39 -9.63
CA THR A 106 11.95 -2.66 -9.66
C THR A 106 12.85 -3.80 -9.21
N ARG A 107 12.38 -4.60 -8.25
CA ARG A 107 13.04 -5.81 -7.76
C ARG A 107 11.99 -6.89 -7.52
N ASN A 108 12.25 -8.10 -8.01
CA ASN A 108 11.41 -9.28 -7.76
C ASN A 108 9.91 -9.06 -8.05
N GLY A 109 9.60 -8.37 -9.15
CA GLY A 109 8.21 -8.07 -9.55
C GLY A 109 7.51 -6.99 -8.73
N LEU A 110 8.24 -6.26 -7.88
CA LEU A 110 7.75 -5.13 -7.11
C LEU A 110 8.46 -3.85 -7.56
N THR A 111 7.68 -2.81 -7.84
CA THR A 111 8.18 -1.46 -8.10
C THR A 111 8.08 -0.64 -6.81
N PHE A 112 9.21 -0.15 -6.33
CA PHE A 112 9.33 0.72 -5.18
C PHE A 112 9.53 2.15 -5.68
N THR A 113 8.65 3.06 -5.26
CA THR A 113 8.72 4.48 -5.61
C THR A 113 8.80 5.30 -4.34
N LEU A 114 9.87 6.08 -4.21
CA LEU A 114 10.05 7.08 -3.16
C LEU A 114 8.96 8.15 -3.30
N LEU A 115 8.23 8.39 -2.22
CA LEU A 115 7.20 9.44 -2.14
C LEU A 115 7.71 10.69 -1.41
N GLY A 116 8.66 10.50 -0.48
CA GLY A 116 9.25 11.60 0.27
C GLY A 116 9.84 11.13 1.60
N MET A 117 10.20 12.10 2.43
CA MET A 117 10.80 11.87 3.75
C MET A 117 10.40 12.98 4.72
N GLU A 118 10.42 12.69 6.01
CA GLU A 118 10.39 13.68 7.09
C GLU A 118 11.62 13.51 8.00
N PRO A 119 12.34 14.57 8.39
CA PRO A 119 12.22 15.94 7.89
C PRO A 119 12.70 16.11 6.44
N ALA A 120 11.89 16.78 5.64
CA ALA A 120 12.20 17.04 4.23
C ALA A 120 13.40 17.98 4.04
N GLU A 121 13.66 18.89 4.98
CA GLU A 121 14.77 19.84 4.89
C GLU A 121 16.07 19.27 5.49
N ALA A 122 17.21 19.77 5.02
CA ALA A 122 18.49 19.44 5.63
C ALA A 122 18.54 19.98 7.07
N PRO A 123 19.04 19.19 8.04
CA PRO A 123 19.16 19.65 9.42
C PRO A 123 20.17 20.79 9.54
N SER A 124 20.11 21.54 10.64
CA SER A 124 21.15 22.51 10.96
C SER A 124 22.46 21.81 11.35
N LEU A 125 23.58 22.51 11.20
CA LEU A 125 24.91 21.94 11.45
C LEU A 125 25.07 21.34 12.86
N LYS A 126 24.40 21.95 13.85
CA LYS A 126 24.47 21.57 15.27
C LYS A 126 23.22 20.85 15.78
N ALA A 127 22.24 20.56 14.91
CA ALA A 127 21.07 19.79 15.31
C ALA A 127 21.47 18.34 15.65
N PRO A 128 20.71 17.66 16.54
CA PRO A 128 20.82 16.22 16.69
C PRO A 128 20.51 15.51 15.37
N ALA A 129 20.92 14.24 15.27
CA ALA A 129 20.56 13.41 14.13
C ALA A 129 19.03 13.33 14.01
N PRO A 130 18.44 13.62 12.83
CA PRO A 130 17.00 13.55 12.67
C PRO A 130 16.48 12.12 12.76
N ASP A 131 15.29 11.97 13.30
CA ASP A 131 14.55 10.71 13.28
C ASP A 131 13.78 10.59 11.96
N TYR A 132 14.48 10.14 10.92
CA TYR A 132 13.93 10.13 9.58
C TYR A 132 12.73 9.17 9.44
N ARG A 133 11.73 9.59 8.67
CA ARG A 133 10.58 8.79 8.22
C ARG A 133 10.51 8.81 6.71
N VAL A 134 10.77 7.68 6.06
CA VAL A 134 10.82 7.58 4.61
C VAL A 134 9.51 6.99 4.10
N SER A 135 8.82 7.73 3.25
CA SER A 135 7.57 7.31 2.63
C SER A 135 7.84 6.71 1.26
N LEU A 136 7.30 5.51 0.99
CA LEU A 136 7.36 4.89 -0.33
C LEU A 136 6.02 4.26 -0.73
N ARG A 137 5.80 4.14 -2.03
CA ARG A 137 4.77 3.31 -2.62
C ARG A 137 5.41 2.03 -3.14
N VAL A 138 4.77 0.90 -2.88
CA VAL A 138 5.09 -0.39 -3.49
C VAL A 138 3.94 -0.77 -4.40
N THR A 139 4.25 -1.11 -5.64
CA THR A 139 3.28 -1.57 -6.64
C THR A 139 3.74 -2.91 -7.20
N ILE A 140 2.81 -3.84 -7.41
CA ILE A 140 3.09 -5.09 -8.11
C ILE A 140 3.32 -4.76 -9.59
N SER A 141 4.51 -5.04 -10.10
CA SER A 141 4.80 -4.95 -11.52
C SER A 141 4.03 -6.06 -12.22
N GLN A 142 3.07 -5.73 -13.08
CA GLN A 142 2.40 -6.73 -13.91
C GLN A 142 3.45 -7.36 -14.85
N PRO A 143 3.46 -8.70 -15.02
CA PRO A 143 4.28 -9.31 -16.05
C PRO A 143 3.78 -8.82 -17.42
N THR A 144 4.68 -8.23 -18.20
CA THR A 144 4.51 -8.01 -19.65
C THR A 144 4.56 -9.32 -20.41
#